data_AF-A0A1I0S2P5-F1
#
_entry.id   AF-A0A1I0S2P5-F1
#
_cell.length_a   1.000
_cell.length_b   1.000
_cell.length_c   1.000
_cell.angle_alpha   90.00
_cell.angle_beta   90.00
_cell.angle_gamma   90.00
#
_symmetry.space_group_name_H-M   'P 1'
#
loop_
_entity.id
_entity.type
_entity.pdbx_description
1 polymer ?
#
loop_
_entity_poly.entity_id
_entity_poly.type
_entity_poly.pdbx_seq_one_letter_code
_entity_poly.pdbx_strand_id
1 'polypeptide(L)'
;MGHYDAYLVCENGHGVNDSFYKNPEFNKNFCTTCGAKTLKNCPTCGKEIQGDYHIEGVIDLTAGPTPVPDICKYCGTDFPWKSIRAKIAENVKSTNKDDILILETIMDKFHLVVKQIRQRYNDRTTLDVEDEYDVQDLLHSLLKIYYDDIRTEEWNPSYAGSSTRSDFLLKNEKIVIEVKKTRNTLRAKQLGEQLIIDIAKYKTHPDCNLLFCFVYDPDGYINNPIGIENDLKQDRKEEMQVKVKIIPKGH
;
A
#
# COMPACT_ATOMS: atom_id res chain seq x y z
N MET A 1 15.77 46.25 -8.63
CA MET A 1 16.65 45.34 -7.87
C MET A 1 15.77 44.18 -7.39
N GLY A 2 16.17 42.93 -7.59
CA GLY A 2 15.29 41.81 -7.22
C GLY A 2 15.52 41.35 -5.77
N HIS A 3 14.48 40.77 -5.17
CA HIS A 3 14.50 40.29 -3.79
C HIS A 3 13.66 39.01 -3.65
N TYR A 4 13.95 38.21 -2.63
CA TYR A 4 13.12 37.07 -2.27
C TYR A 4 12.02 37.49 -1.30
N ASP A 5 10.80 37.01 -1.52
CA ASP A 5 9.71 37.09 -0.55
C ASP A 5 9.86 35.97 0.50
N ALA A 6 8.97 35.96 1.51
CA ALA A 6 8.87 34.92 2.50
C ALA A 6 7.87 33.84 2.08
N TYR A 7 8.21 32.59 2.33
CA TYR A 7 7.36 31.44 2.08
C TYR A 7 6.55 31.09 3.33
N LEU A 8 5.23 31.06 3.21
CA LEU A 8 4.32 30.46 4.16
C LEU A 8 4.13 28.96 3.86
N VAL A 9 4.57 28.11 4.78
CA VAL A 9 4.53 26.65 4.66
C VAL A 9 3.85 26.07 5.89
N CYS A 10 3.04 25.02 5.75
CA CYS A 10 2.46 24.34 6.91
C CYS A 10 3.44 23.39 7.59
N GLU A 11 3.19 23.03 8.85
CA GLU A 11 4.04 22.09 9.62
C GLU A 11 4.22 20.72 8.94
N ASN A 12 3.29 20.34 8.04
CA ASN A 12 3.35 19.12 7.23
C ASN A 12 4.03 19.30 5.85
N GLY A 13 4.49 20.50 5.49
CA GLY A 13 5.30 20.74 4.28
C GLY A 13 4.52 21.04 3.00
N HIS A 14 3.22 21.35 3.09
CA HIS A 14 2.48 21.97 1.99
C HIS A 14 2.81 23.46 1.90
N GLY A 15 3.21 23.93 0.71
CA GLY A 15 3.37 25.35 0.40
C GLY A 15 2.00 26.03 0.34
N VAL A 16 1.82 27.10 1.09
CA VAL A 16 0.55 27.83 1.19
C VAL A 16 0.60 29.12 0.37
N ASN A 17 1.67 29.88 0.52
CA ASN A 17 1.92 31.10 -0.25
C ASN A 17 3.43 31.37 -0.28
N ASP A 18 4.05 31.35 -1.45
CA ASP A 18 5.48 31.65 -1.63
C ASP A 18 5.78 33.15 -1.74
N SER A 19 4.74 33.98 -1.75
CA SER A 19 4.79 35.44 -1.91
C SER A 19 4.08 36.14 -0.75
N PHE A 20 4.51 35.88 0.50
CA PHE A 20 3.79 36.28 1.72
C PHE A 20 3.51 37.78 1.81
N TYR A 21 4.48 38.61 1.41
CA TYR A 21 4.36 40.07 1.49
C TYR A 21 3.70 40.66 0.24
N LYS A 22 4.01 40.13 -0.94
CA LYS A 22 3.46 40.62 -2.20
C LYS A 22 1.98 40.30 -2.37
N ASN A 23 1.56 39.10 -1.96
CA ASN A 23 0.17 38.62 -2.10
C ASN A 23 -0.42 38.18 -0.75
N PRO A 24 -0.65 39.12 0.20
CA PRO A 24 -1.07 38.78 1.55
C PRO A 24 -2.47 38.15 1.63
N GLU A 25 -3.31 38.32 0.62
CA GLU A 25 -4.66 37.74 0.50
C GLU A 25 -4.67 36.20 0.47
N PHE A 26 -3.54 35.57 0.11
CA PHE A 26 -3.40 34.11 0.12
C PHE A 26 -2.83 33.57 1.43
N ASN A 27 -2.48 34.43 2.39
CA ASN A 27 -1.96 34.00 3.68
C ASN A 27 -3.06 33.34 4.51
N LYS A 28 -2.80 32.12 4.99
CA LYS A 28 -3.72 31.35 5.83
C LYS A 28 -3.02 30.93 7.12
N ASN A 29 -3.69 31.08 8.26
CA ASN A 29 -3.17 30.62 9.55
C ASN A 29 -3.08 29.08 9.63
N PHE A 30 -3.88 28.39 8.82
CA PHE A 30 -3.94 26.93 8.72
C PHE A 30 -3.99 26.48 7.27
N CYS A 31 -3.36 25.33 6.99
CA CYS A 31 -3.34 24.73 5.67
C CYS A 31 -4.71 24.18 5.26
N THR A 32 -5.19 24.54 4.07
CA THR A 32 -6.46 24.00 3.56
C THR A 32 -6.38 22.56 3.06
N THR A 33 -5.18 22.01 2.87
CA THR A 33 -4.98 20.62 2.45
C THR A 33 -4.97 19.64 3.63
N CYS A 34 -4.42 20.05 4.78
CA CYS A 34 -4.22 19.12 5.91
C CYS A 34 -4.53 19.69 7.30
N GLY A 35 -5.01 20.93 7.42
CA GLY A 35 -5.40 21.56 8.70
C GLY A 35 -4.24 22.01 9.61
N ALA A 36 -2.99 21.70 9.27
CA ALA A 36 -1.82 22.04 10.09
C ALA A 36 -1.56 23.56 10.13
N LYS A 37 -0.97 24.04 11.23
CA LYS A 37 -0.59 25.44 11.40
C LYS A 37 0.46 25.84 10.36
N THR A 38 0.40 27.09 9.91
CA THR A 38 1.40 27.65 9.00
C THR A 38 2.52 28.37 9.73
N LEU A 39 3.71 28.29 9.16
CA LEU A 39 4.90 28.98 9.60
C LEU A 39 5.55 29.73 8.43
N LYS A 40 5.99 30.95 8.72
CA LYS A 40 6.79 31.78 7.81
C LYS A 40 8.27 31.77 8.17
N ASN A 41 8.58 31.39 9.41
CA ASN A 41 9.92 31.46 9.99
C ASN A 41 10.40 30.05 10.35
N CYS A 42 11.69 29.81 10.20
CA CYS A 42 12.34 28.61 10.69
C CYS A 42 12.14 28.50 12.21
N PRO A 43 11.59 27.38 12.71
CA PRO A 43 11.34 27.21 14.14
C PRO A 43 12.63 27.16 14.97
N THR A 44 13.77 26.85 14.35
CA THR A 44 15.08 26.75 15.02
C THR A 44 15.81 28.08 15.11
N CYS A 45 15.87 28.84 14.02
CA CYS A 45 16.68 30.08 13.95
C CYS A 45 15.88 31.36 13.76
N GLY A 46 14.55 31.27 13.60
CA GLY A 46 13.65 32.41 13.44
C GLY A 46 13.73 33.13 12.09
N LYS A 47 14.67 32.78 11.20
CA LYS A 47 14.77 33.41 9.87
C LYS A 47 13.62 33.00 8.96
N GLU A 48 13.20 33.91 8.10
CA GLU A 48 12.11 33.67 7.15
C GLU A 48 12.48 32.56 6.15
N ILE A 49 11.51 31.71 5.84
CA ILE A 49 11.65 30.69 4.81
C ILE A 49 11.69 31.42 3.47
N GLN A 50 12.65 31.09 2.60
CA GLN A 50 12.79 31.75 1.31
C GLN A 50 11.64 31.35 0.38
N GLY A 51 10.88 32.34 -0.07
CA GLY A 51 9.81 32.22 -1.05
C GLY A 51 10.27 32.57 -2.46
N ASP A 52 9.34 33.07 -3.27
CA ASP A 52 9.56 33.40 -4.67
C ASP A 52 10.49 34.63 -4.82
N TYR A 53 11.15 34.72 -5.98
CA TYR A 53 12.01 35.84 -6.32
C TYR A 53 11.27 36.85 -7.19
N HIS A 54 11.30 38.11 -6.78
CA HIS A 54 10.59 39.17 -7.49
C HIS A 54 11.54 40.24 -8.00
N ILE A 55 11.30 40.70 -9.22
CA ILE A 55 11.90 41.91 -9.79
C ILE A 55 10.78 42.92 -10.00
N GLU A 56 10.97 44.14 -9.47
CA GLU A 56 10.00 45.21 -9.61
C GLU A 56 9.68 45.50 -11.09
N GLY A 57 8.39 45.53 -11.43
CA GLY A 57 7.91 45.78 -12.80
C GLY A 57 8.03 44.60 -13.77
N VAL A 58 8.49 43.42 -13.33
CA VAL A 58 8.64 42.23 -14.19
C VAL A 58 7.70 41.12 -13.72
N ILE A 59 6.97 40.52 -14.65
CA ILE A 59 6.14 39.32 -14.43
C ILE A 59 6.82 38.18 -15.18
N ASP A 60 7.26 37.16 -14.43
CA ASP A 60 7.81 35.93 -15.01
C ASP A 60 6.67 34.93 -15.25
N LEU A 61 6.35 34.69 -16.52
CA LEU A 61 5.35 33.69 -16.93
C LEU A 61 5.95 32.30 -17.17
N THR A 62 7.27 32.16 -16.99
CA THR A 62 8.02 30.92 -17.24
C THR A 62 8.44 30.20 -15.97
N ALA A 63 8.41 30.89 -14.82
CA ALA A 63 8.72 30.30 -13.53
C ALA A 63 7.68 29.25 -13.11
N GLY A 64 8.16 28.05 -12.76
CA GLY A 64 7.36 27.01 -12.12
C GLY A 64 7.10 27.32 -10.63
N PRO A 65 6.30 26.51 -9.93
CA PRO A 65 5.99 26.72 -8.53
C PRO A 65 7.25 26.67 -7.65
N THR A 66 7.37 27.61 -6.71
CA THR A 66 8.49 27.65 -5.77
C THR A 66 8.52 26.38 -4.90
N PRO A 67 9.60 25.58 -4.94
CA PRO A 67 9.65 24.35 -4.16
C PRO A 67 9.79 24.65 -2.66
N VAL A 68 9.06 23.89 -1.83
CA VAL A 68 9.19 23.97 -0.37
C VAL A 68 10.56 23.41 0.06
N PRO A 69 11.42 24.19 0.74
CA PRO A 69 12.74 23.73 1.12
C PRO A 69 12.68 22.70 2.25
N ASP A 70 13.51 21.65 2.18
CA ASP A 70 13.61 20.64 3.23
C ASP A 70 14.61 21.02 4.34
N ILE A 71 15.59 21.86 4.01
CA ILE A 71 16.66 22.30 4.92
C ILE A 71 16.69 23.82 4.97
N CYS A 72 16.81 24.38 6.17
CA CYS A 72 16.92 25.83 6.34
C CYS A 72 18.27 26.32 5.83
N LYS A 73 18.28 27.17 4.79
CA LYS A 73 19.50 27.75 4.20
C LYS A 73 20.37 28.55 5.18
N TYR A 74 19.81 29.02 6.29
CA TYR A 74 20.51 29.86 7.27
C TYR A 74 21.20 29.09 8.41
N CYS A 75 20.58 28.02 8.91
CA CYS A 75 21.08 27.27 10.07
C CYS A 75 21.40 25.80 9.76
N GLY A 76 21.10 25.33 8.55
CA GLY A 76 21.36 23.95 8.12
C GLY A 76 20.46 22.90 8.77
N THR A 77 19.52 23.28 9.64
CA THR A 77 18.60 22.35 10.30
C THR A 77 17.49 21.93 9.35
N ASP A 78 17.12 20.67 9.42
CA ASP A 78 15.95 20.11 8.74
C ASP A 78 14.68 20.80 9.21
N PHE A 79 13.81 21.18 8.27
CA PHE A 79 12.48 21.63 8.64
C PHE A 79 11.63 20.47 9.16
N PRO A 80 10.63 20.73 10.03
CA PRO A 80 9.80 19.69 10.64
C PRO A 80 9.21 18.72 9.62
N TRP A 81 8.75 19.23 8.48
CA TRP A 81 8.15 18.41 7.42
C TRP A 81 9.12 17.47 6.72
N LYS A 82 10.43 17.75 6.70
CA LYS A 82 11.41 16.80 6.13
C LYS A 82 11.45 15.52 6.97
N SER A 83 11.37 15.65 8.30
CA SER A 83 11.25 14.49 9.19
C SER A 83 9.91 13.77 9.03
N ILE A 84 8.82 14.50 8.74
CA ILE A 84 7.51 13.91 8.45
C ILE A 84 7.56 13.16 7.12
N ARG A 85 8.14 13.72 6.06
CA ARG A 85 8.34 13.05 4.77
C ARG A 85 9.24 11.84 4.88
N ALA A 86 10.30 11.91 5.70
CA ALA A 86 11.16 10.78 6.00
C ALA A 86 10.39 9.69 6.77
N LYS A 87 9.57 10.06 7.77
CA LYS A 87 8.68 9.13 8.49
C LYS A 87 7.59 8.55 7.59
N ILE A 88 7.02 9.32 6.66
CA ILE A 88 6.07 8.84 5.66
C ILE A 88 6.79 7.89 4.70
N ALA A 89 7.99 8.21 4.22
CA ALA A 89 8.77 7.32 3.36
C ALA A 89 9.24 6.05 4.08
N GLU A 90 9.51 6.12 5.38
CA GLU A 90 9.79 4.98 6.26
C GLU A 90 8.51 4.15 6.51
N ASN A 91 7.37 4.81 6.70
CA ASN A 91 6.04 4.19 6.78
C ASN A 91 5.57 3.61 5.45
N VAL A 92 6.02 4.13 4.30
CA VAL A 92 5.73 3.60 2.96
C VAL A 92 6.70 2.47 2.59
N LYS A 93 7.93 2.46 3.13
CA LYS A 93 8.79 1.24 3.17
C LYS A 93 8.24 0.16 4.10
N SER A 94 7.35 0.55 5.00
CA SER A 94 6.45 -0.28 5.77
C SER A 94 5.12 -0.41 5.00
N THR A 95 5.13 -1.08 3.85
CA THR A 95 3.93 -1.83 3.47
C THR A 95 3.61 -2.75 4.66
N ASN A 96 2.53 -2.44 5.38
CA ASN A 96 2.57 -2.24 6.83
C ASN A 96 2.81 -3.56 7.59
N LYS A 97 3.68 -3.57 8.63
CA LYS A 97 3.74 -4.75 9.54
C LYS A 97 2.34 -5.11 10.04
N ASP A 98 1.49 -4.09 10.20
CA ASP A 98 0.09 -4.23 10.59
C ASP A 98 -0.74 -4.88 9.48
N ASP A 99 -0.55 -4.54 8.20
CA ASP A 99 -1.26 -5.17 7.07
C ASP A 99 -0.88 -6.64 6.94
N ILE A 100 0.41 -6.95 7.03
CA ILE A 100 0.87 -8.34 7.03
C ILE A 100 0.25 -9.11 8.21
N LEU A 101 0.20 -8.49 9.39
CA LEU A 101 -0.40 -9.10 10.58
C LEU A 101 -1.92 -9.29 10.42
N ILE A 102 -2.63 -8.31 9.86
CA ILE A 102 -4.06 -8.38 9.58
C ILE A 102 -4.33 -9.51 8.58
N LEU A 103 -3.63 -9.53 7.45
CA LEU A 103 -3.76 -10.59 6.45
C LEU A 103 -3.44 -11.95 7.04
N GLU A 104 -2.34 -12.11 7.78
CA GLU A 104 -2.04 -13.37 8.47
C GLU A 104 -3.15 -13.79 9.43
N THR A 105 -3.72 -12.84 10.18
CA THR A 105 -4.82 -13.11 11.10
C THR A 105 -6.07 -13.58 10.35
N ILE A 106 -6.43 -12.92 9.26
CA ILE A 106 -7.57 -13.31 8.41
C ILE A 106 -7.34 -14.73 7.87
N MET A 107 -6.17 -14.99 7.26
CA MET A 107 -5.87 -16.29 6.66
C MET A 107 -5.80 -17.41 7.72
N ASP A 108 -5.19 -17.17 8.89
CA ASP A 108 -5.10 -18.14 9.98
C ASP A 108 -6.47 -18.48 10.58
N LYS A 109 -7.42 -17.54 10.55
CA LYS A 109 -8.79 -17.75 11.03
C LYS A 109 -9.77 -18.20 9.96
N PHE A 110 -9.37 -18.17 8.68
CA PHE A 110 -10.24 -18.47 7.55
C PHE A 110 -10.96 -19.82 7.70
N HIS A 111 -10.22 -20.90 7.97
CA HIS A 111 -10.82 -22.23 8.13
C HIS A 111 -11.81 -22.32 9.31
N LEU A 112 -11.57 -21.55 10.39
CA LEU A 112 -12.51 -21.47 11.52
C LEU A 112 -13.80 -20.76 11.12
N VAL A 113 -13.70 -19.69 10.33
CA VAL A 113 -14.87 -19.00 9.77
C VAL A 113 -15.67 -19.95 8.87
N VAL A 114 -15.02 -20.69 7.96
CA VAL A 114 -15.67 -21.70 7.11
C VAL A 114 -16.41 -22.75 7.94
N LYS A 115 -15.79 -23.27 9.01
CA LYS A 115 -16.46 -24.21 9.94
C LYS A 115 -17.65 -23.57 10.64
N GLN A 116 -17.52 -22.31 11.09
CA GLN A 116 -18.58 -21.62 11.82
C GLN A 116 -19.81 -21.35 10.95
N ILE A 117 -19.63 -20.92 9.70
CA ILE A 117 -20.77 -20.65 8.80
C ILE A 117 -21.53 -21.92 8.40
N ARG A 118 -20.91 -23.10 8.49
CA ARG A 118 -21.55 -24.41 8.32
C ARG A 118 -22.38 -24.84 9.55
N GLN A 119 -22.11 -24.28 10.73
CA GLN A 119 -22.88 -24.56 11.95
C GLN A 119 -24.16 -23.70 12.01
N ARG A 120 -25.19 -24.15 11.29
CA ARG A 120 -26.45 -23.43 11.16
C ARG A 120 -27.56 -24.08 12.00
N TYR A 121 -28.43 -23.24 12.58
CA TYR A 121 -29.65 -23.72 13.21
C TYR A 121 -30.57 -24.37 12.17
N ASN A 122 -31.09 -25.57 12.47
CA ASN A 122 -32.10 -26.28 11.69
C ASN A 122 -31.71 -26.50 10.22
N ASP A 123 -30.46 -26.92 9.99
CA ASP A 123 -29.92 -27.33 8.68
C ASP A 123 -30.16 -26.33 7.53
N ARG A 124 -30.17 -25.03 7.86
CA ARG A 124 -30.34 -23.98 6.85
C ARG A 124 -29.15 -23.96 5.89
N THR A 125 -29.45 -23.68 4.63
CA THR A 125 -28.45 -23.43 3.59
C THR A 125 -27.48 -22.30 4.00
N THR A 126 -26.22 -22.48 3.63
CA THR A 126 -25.12 -21.56 3.89
C THR A 126 -24.23 -21.46 2.64
N LEU A 127 -23.23 -20.58 2.69
CA LEU A 127 -22.16 -20.58 1.69
C LEU A 127 -21.29 -21.82 1.93
N ASP A 128 -21.26 -22.73 0.95
CA ASP A 128 -20.33 -23.84 0.95
C ASP A 128 -19.05 -23.45 0.21
N VAL A 129 -17.91 -23.91 0.68
CA VAL A 129 -16.60 -23.54 0.12
C VAL A 129 -16.03 -24.73 -0.65
N GLU A 130 -16.53 -24.90 -1.86
CA GLU A 130 -16.29 -26.08 -2.70
C GLU A 130 -15.13 -25.86 -3.67
N ASP A 131 -15.02 -24.65 -4.23
CA ASP A 131 -13.97 -24.30 -5.18
C ASP A 131 -13.22 -23.02 -4.79
N GLU A 132 -12.34 -22.57 -5.70
CA GLU A 132 -11.50 -21.39 -5.50
C GLU A 132 -12.31 -20.09 -5.51
N TYR A 133 -13.40 -20.03 -6.26
CA TYR A 133 -14.29 -18.87 -6.32
C TYR A 133 -15.03 -18.69 -5.00
N ASP A 134 -15.47 -19.78 -4.36
CA ASP A 134 -16.10 -19.69 -3.03
C ASP A 134 -15.11 -19.19 -1.97
N VAL A 135 -13.83 -19.58 -2.07
CA VAL A 135 -12.76 -19.06 -1.20
C VAL A 135 -12.61 -17.56 -1.41
N GLN A 136 -12.59 -17.12 -2.67
CA GLN A 136 -12.48 -15.71 -3.03
C GLN A 136 -13.66 -14.90 -2.47
N ASP A 137 -14.90 -15.36 -2.65
CA ASP A 137 -16.10 -14.65 -2.18
C ASP A 137 -16.11 -14.46 -0.65
N LEU A 138 -15.77 -15.52 0.09
CA LEU A 138 -15.66 -15.43 1.54
C LEU A 138 -14.49 -14.53 1.96
N LEU A 139 -13.32 -14.70 1.33
CA LEU A 139 -12.14 -13.92 1.66
C LEU A 139 -12.35 -12.42 1.38
N HIS A 140 -12.95 -12.08 0.24
CA HIS A 140 -13.27 -10.69 -0.11
C HIS A 140 -14.17 -10.05 0.97
N SER A 141 -15.15 -10.79 1.47
CA SER A 141 -16.03 -10.32 2.56
C SER A 141 -15.24 -10.02 3.84
N LEU A 142 -14.22 -10.84 4.17
CA LEU A 142 -13.36 -10.62 5.33
C LEU A 142 -12.38 -9.45 5.13
N LEU A 143 -11.84 -9.29 3.92
CA LEU A 143 -10.93 -8.19 3.58
C LEU A 143 -11.64 -6.81 3.69
N LYS A 144 -12.93 -6.73 3.33
CA LYS A 144 -13.74 -5.51 3.47
C LYS A 144 -13.90 -4.99 4.90
N ILE A 145 -13.51 -5.77 5.91
CA ILE A 145 -13.47 -5.31 7.29
C ILE A 145 -12.34 -4.29 7.50
N TYR A 146 -11.26 -4.40 6.74
CA TYR A 146 -10.02 -3.64 6.96
C TYR A 146 -9.59 -2.76 5.77
N TYR A 147 -10.05 -3.08 4.56
CA TYR A 147 -9.59 -2.43 3.33
C TYR A 147 -10.75 -1.83 2.53
N ASP A 148 -10.59 -0.57 2.12
CA ASP A 148 -11.62 0.20 1.40
C ASP A 148 -11.52 0.04 -0.14
N ASP A 149 -10.32 0.01 -0.72
CA ASP A 149 -10.07 -0.09 -2.17
C ASP A 149 -9.51 -1.47 -2.55
N ILE A 150 -10.41 -2.46 -2.59
CA ILE A 150 -10.12 -3.81 -3.06
C ILE A 150 -10.58 -3.92 -4.52
N ARG A 151 -9.63 -4.11 -5.43
CA ARG A 151 -9.90 -4.26 -6.85
C ARG A 151 -9.74 -5.71 -7.27
N THR A 152 -10.60 -6.18 -8.15
CA THR A 152 -10.35 -7.40 -8.92
C THR A 152 -9.36 -7.06 -10.01
N GLU A 153 -8.14 -7.57 -9.93
CA GLU A 153 -7.10 -7.26 -10.90
C GLU A 153 -7.30 -8.06 -12.19
N GLU A 154 -7.52 -7.36 -13.31
CA GLU A 154 -7.38 -7.91 -14.67
C GLU A 154 -6.13 -7.25 -15.28
N TRP A 155 -4.95 -7.84 -15.11
CA TRP A 155 -3.75 -7.34 -15.76
C TRP A 155 -3.76 -7.73 -17.25
N ASN A 156 -3.79 -6.75 -18.16
CA ASN A 156 -3.64 -6.96 -19.61
C ASN A 156 -2.51 -6.08 -20.16
N PRO A 157 -1.48 -6.71 -20.75
CA PRO A 157 -1.04 -6.32 -22.07
C PRO A 157 -0.58 -7.57 -22.87
N SER A 158 -1.50 -8.19 -23.60
CA SER A 158 -1.22 -9.09 -24.74
C SER A 158 -0.03 -10.05 -24.59
N TYR A 159 -0.14 -11.08 -23.75
CA TYR A 159 0.57 -12.35 -23.96
C TYR A 159 -0.34 -13.51 -23.51
N ALA A 160 -0.85 -14.25 -24.49
CA ALA A 160 -1.44 -15.58 -24.38
C ALA A 160 -2.47 -15.85 -23.24
N GLY A 161 -3.73 -15.45 -23.49
CA GLY A 161 -4.81 -16.43 -23.60
C GLY A 161 -5.27 -17.25 -22.37
N SER A 162 -5.11 -16.75 -21.14
CA SER A 162 -5.93 -17.24 -20.03
C SER A 162 -6.23 -16.10 -19.06
N SER A 163 -7.41 -15.52 -19.16
CA SER A 163 -7.91 -14.52 -18.22
C SER A 163 -8.20 -15.20 -16.88
N THR A 164 -7.20 -15.32 -16.01
CA THR A 164 -7.44 -15.66 -14.61
C THR A 164 -7.98 -14.41 -13.93
N ARG A 165 -9.29 -14.24 -14.05
CA ARG A 165 -10.05 -13.37 -13.14
C ARG A 165 -9.82 -13.92 -11.74
N SER A 166 -9.35 -13.06 -10.85
CA SER A 166 -9.42 -13.15 -9.38
C SER A 166 -8.09 -13.17 -8.62
N ASP A 167 -7.30 -12.12 -8.84
CA ASP A 167 -6.32 -11.64 -7.86
C ASP A 167 -6.89 -10.37 -7.21
N PHE A 168 -6.82 -10.27 -5.87
CA PHE A 168 -7.24 -9.05 -5.17
C PHE A 168 -6.08 -8.07 -5.13
N LEU A 169 -6.25 -6.90 -5.74
CA LEU A 169 -5.33 -5.79 -5.61
C LEU A 169 -5.86 -4.84 -4.52
N LEU A 170 -5.18 -4.83 -3.38
CA LEU A 170 -5.33 -3.80 -2.35
C LEU A 170 -4.54 -2.57 -2.82
N LYS A 171 -5.23 -1.65 -3.50
CA LYS A 171 -4.58 -0.64 -4.34
C LYS A 171 -3.77 0.37 -3.54
N ASN A 172 -4.27 0.78 -2.38
CA ASN A 172 -3.59 1.76 -1.54
C ASN A 172 -2.37 1.16 -0.85
N GLU A 173 -2.47 -0.12 -0.51
CA GLU A 173 -1.49 -0.92 0.21
C GLU A 173 -0.45 -1.52 -0.75
N LYS A 174 -0.71 -1.53 -2.06
CA LYS A 174 0.14 -2.18 -3.08
C LYS A 174 0.38 -3.66 -2.78
N ILE A 175 -0.68 -4.34 -2.34
CA ILE A 175 -0.67 -5.77 -2.03
C ILE A 175 -1.54 -6.49 -3.05
N VAL A 176 -0.98 -7.52 -3.67
CA VAL A 176 -1.74 -8.47 -4.49
C VAL A 176 -1.96 -9.73 -3.66
N ILE A 177 -3.19 -10.21 -3.61
CA ILE A 177 -3.55 -11.47 -2.97
C ILE A 177 -3.97 -12.47 -4.04
N GLU A 178 -3.15 -13.51 -4.19
CA GLU A 178 -3.39 -14.66 -5.07
C GLU A 178 -4.07 -15.75 -4.26
N VAL A 179 -5.20 -16.28 -4.73
CA VAL A 179 -5.98 -17.29 -4.00
C VAL A 179 -5.97 -18.60 -4.75
N LYS A 180 -5.61 -19.69 -4.06
CA LYS A 180 -5.74 -21.06 -4.57
C LYS A 180 -6.55 -21.93 -3.62
N LYS A 181 -7.32 -22.88 -4.17
CA LYS A 181 -7.89 -24.00 -3.40
C LYS A 181 -7.37 -25.33 -3.93
N THR A 182 -6.83 -26.17 -3.04
CA THR A 182 -6.36 -27.50 -3.43
C THR A 182 -7.52 -28.40 -3.85
N ARG A 183 -7.19 -29.38 -4.69
CA ARG A 183 -8.09 -30.42 -5.16
C ARG A 183 -7.28 -31.61 -5.66
N ASN A 184 -7.96 -32.69 -6.02
CA ASN A 184 -7.30 -33.89 -6.56
C ASN A 184 -6.26 -33.62 -7.66
N THR A 185 -6.50 -32.62 -8.51
CA THR A 185 -5.62 -32.24 -9.63
C THR A 185 -4.62 -31.13 -9.28
N LEU A 186 -4.75 -30.46 -8.14
CA LEU A 186 -3.91 -29.34 -7.69
C LEU A 186 -3.31 -29.68 -6.33
N ARG A 187 -2.26 -30.52 -6.36
CA ARG A 187 -1.48 -30.95 -5.20
C ARG A 187 -0.16 -30.20 -5.14
N ALA A 188 0.69 -30.50 -4.15
CA ALA A 188 1.96 -29.82 -3.89
C ALA A 188 2.78 -29.44 -5.14
N LYS A 189 3.00 -30.39 -6.07
CA LYS A 189 3.78 -30.13 -7.30
C LYS A 189 3.10 -29.10 -8.20
N GLN A 190 1.84 -29.35 -8.56
CA GLN A 190 1.09 -28.46 -9.46
C GLN A 190 0.87 -27.08 -8.83
N LEU A 191 0.67 -27.03 -7.52
CA LEU A 191 0.55 -25.78 -6.78
C LEU A 191 1.84 -24.97 -6.87
N GLY A 192 3.00 -25.59 -6.61
CA GLY A 192 4.29 -24.91 -6.71
C GLY A 192 4.55 -24.37 -8.12
N GLU A 193 4.25 -25.16 -9.15
CA GLU A 193 4.37 -24.74 -10.55
C GLU A 193 3.50 -23.50 -10.86
N GLN A 194 2.25 -23.47 -10.38
CA GLN A 194 1.37 -22.31 -10.56
C GLN A 194 1.87 -21.08 -9.80
N LEU A 195 2.22 -21.23 -8.52
CA LEU A 195 2.68 -20.11 -7.71
C LEU A 195 3.97 -19.48 -8.24
N ILE A 196 4.87 -20.26 -8.84
CA ILE A 196 6.07 -19.71 -9.50
C ILE A 196 5.69 -18.82 -10.69
N ILE A 197 4.69 -19.22 -11.47
CA ILE A 197 4.18 -18.42 -12.59
C ILE A 197 3.54 -17.13 -12.06
N ASP A 198 2.74 -17.22 -11.00
CA ASP A 198 2.06 -16.08 -10.38
C ASP A 198 3.10 -15.08 -9.79
N ILE A 199 4.14 -15.58 -9.11
CA ILE A 199 5.26 -14.76 -8.62
C ILE A 199 5.95 -14.04 -9.78
N ALA A 200 6.24 -14.73 -10.88
CA ALA A 200 6.89 -14.13 -12.04
C ALA A 200 6.01 -13.07 -12.72
N LYS A 201 4.70 -13.32 -12.84
CA LYS A 201 3.70 -12.39 -13.35
C LYS A 201 3.72 -11.08 -12.55
N TYR A 202 3.61 -11.18 -11.23
CA TYR A 202 3.47 -10.01 -10.35
C TYR A 202 4.76 -9.25 -10.06
N LYS A 203 5.93 -9.87 -10.26
CA LYS A 203 7.23 -9.21 -10.08
C LYS A 203 7.42 -7.95 -10.92
N THR A 204 6.72 -7.84 -12.03
CA THR A 204 6.78 -6.68 -12.94
C THR A 204 5.63 -5.69 -12.74
N HIS A 205 4.73 -5.94 -11.79
CA HIS A 205 3.54 -5.11 -11.58
C HIS A 205 3.88 -3.85 -10.77
N PRO A 206 3.63 -2.63 -11.30
CA PRO A 206 4.07 -1.37 -10.67
C PRO A 206 3.38 -1.06 -9.33
N ASP A 207 2.24 -1.70 -9.06
CA ASP A 207 1.49 -1.57 -7.81
C ASP A 207 1.55 -2.83 -6.94
N CYS A 208 2.52 -3.73 -7.17
CA CYS A 208 2.73 -4.92 -6.33
C CYS A 208 4.04 -4.81 -5.56
N ASN A 209 3.97 -4.31 -4.33
CA ASN A 209 5.09 -4.36 -3.39
C ASN A 209 5.13 -5.68 -2.62
N LEU A 210 3.96 -6.29 -2.39
CA LEU A 210 3.80 -7.58 -1.71
C LEU A 210 2.83 -8.46 -2.50
N LEU A 211 3.29 -9.66 -2.87
CA LEU A 211 2.43 -10.75 -3.33
C LEU A 211 2.16 -11.69 -2.15
N PHE A 212 0.89 -11.83 -1.77
CA PHE A 212 0.43 -12.73 -0.72
C PHE A 212 -0.35 -13.88 -1.35
N CYS A 213 0.26 -15.07 -1.42
CA CYS A 213 -0.39 -16.26 -1.94
C CYS A 213 -1.10 -17.00 -0.80
N PHE A 214 -2.43 -17.02 -0.82
CA PHE A 214 -3.25 -17.77 0.12
C PHE A 214 -3.74 -19.07 -0.52
N VAL A 215 -3.40 -20.20 0.11
CA VAL A 215 -3.79 -21.54 -0.34
C VAL A 215 -4.68 -22.19 0.70
N TYR A 216 -5.91 -22.48 0.31
CA TYR A 216 -6.85 -23.22 1.14
C TYR A 216 -6.80 -24.73 0.82
N ASP A 217 -6.33 -25.53 1.78
CA ASP A 217 -6.18 -26.98 1.69
C ASP A 217 -7.01 -27.72 2.76
N PRO A 218 -8.35 -27.64 2.71
CA PRO A 218 -9.21 -28.22 3.75
C PRO A 218 -9.13 -29.74 3.85
N ASP A 219 -8.71 -30.42 2.78
CA ASP A 219 -8.69 -31.89 2.67
C ASP A 219 -7.28 -32.51 2.82
N GLY A 220 -6.25 -31.68 3.04
CA GLY A 220 -4.89 -32.15 3.31
C GLY A 220 -4.18 -32.76 2.11
N TYR A 221 -4.36 -32.19 0.91
CA TYR A 221 -3.61 -32.60 -0.28
C TYR A 221 -2.12 -32.26 -0.21
N ILE A 222 -1.71 -31.39 0.72
CA ILE A 222 -0.34 -30.94 0.92
C ILE A 222 0.19 -31.48 2.25
N ASN A 223 1.05 -32.50 2.17
CA ASN A 223 1.62 -33.15 3.36
C ASN A 223 2.56 -32.24 4.17
N ASN A 224 3.36 -31.40 3.50
CA ASN A 224 4.33 -30.50 4.14
C ASN A 224 4.10 -29.05 3.68
N PRO A 225 3.05 -28.38 4.18
CA PRO A 225 2.74 -27.01 3.78
C PRO A 225 3.86 -26.03 4.15
N ILE A 226 4.52 -26.23 5.29
CA ILE A 226 5.63 -25.38 5.76
C ILE A 226 6.82 -25.43 4.80
N GLY A 227 7.08 -26.59 4.17
CA GLY A 227 8.11 -26.71 3.15
C GLY A 227 7.84 -25.79 1.97
N ILE A 228 6.66 -25.87 1.38
CA ILE A 228 6.26 -25.03 0.23
C ILE A 228 6.26 -23.54 0.62
N GLU A 229 5.74 -23.20 1.81
CA GLU A 229 5.74 -21.82 2.31
C GLU A 229 7.14 -21.23 2.36
N ASN A 230 8.15 -22.01 2.79
CA ASN A 230 9.53 -21.55 2.91
C ASN A 230 10.28 -21.56 1.58
N ASP A 231 10.04 -22.56 0.72
CA ASP A 231 10.72 -22.70 -0.57
C ASP A 231 10.37 -21.56 -1.54
N LEU A 232 9.14 -21.05 -1.46
CA LEU A 232 8.63 -19.96 -2.30
C LEU A 232 8.73 -18.58 -1.65
N LYS A 233 9.21 -18.52 -0.41
CA LYS A 233 9.43 -17.24 0.28
C LYS A 233 10.67 -16.56 -0.28
N GLN A 234 10.51 -15.34 -0.77
CA GLN A 234 11.65 -14.50 -1.19
C GLN A 234 12.08 -13.53 -0.09
N ASP A 235 13.38 -13.26 -0.03
CA ASP A 235 14.00 -12.37 0.94
C ASP A 235 13.67 -10.88 0.68
N ARG A 236 13.74 -10.06 1.73
CA ARG A 236 13.51 -8.59 1.71
C ARG A 236 14.48 -7.78 0.83
N LYS A 237 15.40 -8.44 0.11
CA LYS A 237 16.39 -7.78 -0.76
C LYS A 237 15.87 -7.56 -2.18
N GLU A 238 14.75 -8.18 -2.53
CA GLU A 238 14.09 -7.99 -3.83
C GLU A 238 13.10 -6.81 -3.79
N GLU A 239 12.80 -6.24 -4.96
CA GLU A 239 11.88 -5.10 -5.11
C GLU A 239 10.42 -5.45 -4.72
N MET A 240 10.04 -6.73 -4.83
CA MET A 240 8.73 -7.25 -4.42
C MET A 240 8.91 -8.34 -3.35
N GLN A 241 8.14 -8.25 -2.26
CA GLN A 241 8.09 -9.28 -1.23
C GLN A 241 7.09 -10.38 -1.62
N VAL A 242 7.42 -11.64 -1.35
CA VAL A 242 6.51 -12.78 -1.55
C VAL A 242 6.22 -13.45 -0.20
N LYS A 243 4.94 -13.73 0.05
CA LYS A 243 4.49 -14.50 1.22
C LYS A 243 3.49 -15.55 0.80
N VAL A 244 3.77 -16.81 1.13
CA VAL A 244 2.87 -17.93 0.88
C VAL A 244 2.31 -18.41 2.23
N LYS A 245 1.00 -18.69 2.26
CA LYS A 245 0.30 -19.18 3.44
C LYS A 245 -0.66 -20.31 3.05
N ILE A 246 -0.48 -21.47 3.66
CA ILE A 246 -1.28 -22.67 3.40
C ILE A 246 -2.05 -23.05 4.66
N ILE A 247 -3.38 -23.13 4.56
CA ILE A 247 -4.30 -23.31 5.69
C ILE A 247 -5.40 -24.33 5.34
N PRO A 248 -5.88 -25.15 6.29
CA PRO A 248 -5.41 -25.31 7.66
C PRO A 248 -4.06 -26.02 7.78
N LYS A 249 -3.42 -25.87 8.94
CA LYS A 249 -2.20 -26.60 9.31
C LYS A 249 -2.56 -27.79 10.21
N GLY A 250 -1.85 -28.90 10.06
CA GLY A 250 -1.96 -30.06 10.95
C GLY A 250 -2.99 -31.12 10.54
N HIS A 251 -2.92 -31.56 9.29
CA HIS A 251 -3.56 -32.80 8.82
C HIS A 251 -2.77 -34.04 9.24
#